data_AF-A0A9D9WQ50-F1
#
_entry.id   AF-A0A9D9WQ50-F1
#
_cell.length_a   1.000
_cell.length_b   1.000
_cell.length_c   1.000
_cell.angle_alpha   90.00
_cell.angle_beta   90.00
_cell.angle_gamma   90.00
#
_symmetry.space_group_name_H-M   'P 1'
#
loop_
_entity.id
_entity.type
_entity.pdbx_description
1 polymer ?
#
loop_
_entity_poly.entity_id
_entity_poly.type
_entity_poly.pdbx_seq_one_letter_code
_entity_poly.pdbx_strand_id
1 'polypeptide(L)' 'IAEEQGHHPLITTEWGRVTVQWWTHKIKGLHRNDFIMAAKTDEILG' A
#
# COMPACT_ATOMS: atom_id res chain seq x y z
N ILE A 1 -0.03 -0.82 -9.89
CA ILE A 1 1.15 -0.24 -9.20
C ILE A 1 1.95 -1.24 -8.35
N ALA A 2 1.32 -2.17 -7.61
CA ALA A 2 2.07 -3.08 -6.72
C ALA A 2 3.10 -3.96 -7.45
N GLU A 3 2.68 -4.68 -8.49
CA GLU A 3 3.56 -5.57 -9.28
C GLU A 3 4.73 -4.82 -9.95
N GLU A 4 4.46 -3.68 -10.59
CA GLU A 4 5.51 -2.86 -11.21
C GLU A 4 6.57 -2.36 -10.22
N GLN A 5 6.20 -2.21 -8.94
CA GLN A 5 7.09 -1.72 -7.89
C GLN A 5 7.71 -2.86 -7.08
N GLY A 6 7.34 -4.12 -7.36
CA GLY A 6 7.78 -5.29 -6.58
C GLY A 6 7.46 -5.17 -5.09
N HIS A 7 6.37 -4.47 -4.76
CA HIS A 7 5.99 -4.17 -3.39
C HIS A 7 4.49 -4.31 -3.22
N HIS A 8 4.07 -5.12 -2.25
CA HIS A 8 2.70 -5.60 -2.16
C HIS A 8 2.03 -5.13 -0.85
N PRO A 9 0.85 -4.49 -0.92
CA PRO A 9 0.13 -4.07 0.28
C PRO A 9 -0.70 -5.22 0.86
N LEU A 10 -1.10 -5.07 2.11
CA LEU A 10 -2.26 -5.77 2.63
C LEU A 10 -3.52 -5.01 2.18
N ILE A 11 -4.46 -5.73 1.54
CA ILE A 11 -5.75 -5.18 1.13
C ILE A 11 -6.85 -5.88 1.94
N THR A 12 -7.71 -5.10 2.56
CA THR A 12 -8.89 -5.60 3.28
C THR A 12 -10.13 -4.93 2.71
N THR A 13 -11.07 -5.76 2.22
CA THR A 13 -12.33 -5.30 1.64
C THR A 13 -13.47 -5.60 2.59
N GLU A 14 -14.30 -4.60 2.83
CA GLU A 14 -15.52 -4.68 3.63
C GLU A 14 -16.64 -3.98 2.88
N TRP A 15 -17.89 -4.15 3.35
CA TRP A 15 -19.02 -3.50 2.70
C TRP A 15 -18.85 -1.97 2.70
N GLY A 16 -18.70 -1.38 1.51
CA GLY A 16 -18.52 0.06 1.32
C GLY A 16 -17.13 0.60 1.72
N ARG A 17 -16.15 -0.25 2.02
CA ARG A 17 -14.81 0.19 2.44
C ARG A 17 -13.71 -0.71 1.87
N VAL A 18 -12.62 -0.09 1.42
CA VAL A 18 -11.36 -0.78 1.12
C VAL A 18 -10.27 -0.13 1.94
N THR A 19 -9.54 -0.93 2.70
CA THR A 19 -8.35 -0.50 3.45
C THR A 19 -7.11 -1.04 2.75
N VAL A 20 -6.18 -0.16 2.40
CA VAL A 20 -4.89 -0.51 1.80
C VAL A 20 -3.77 -0.15 2.77
N GLN A 21 -2.98 -1.13 3.17
CA GLN A 21 -1.90 -0.96 4.14
C GLN A 21 -0.55 -1.31 3.50
N TRP A 22 0.33 -0.31 3.44
CA TRP A 22 1.69 -0.44 2.93
C TRP A 22 2.69 -0.61 4.07
N TRP A 23 3.49 -1.66 4.01
CA TRP A 23 4.56 -1.92 4.98
C TRP A 23 5.61 -2.85 4.40
N THR A 24 6.83 -2.79 4.92
CA THR A 24 7.94 -3.62 4.45
C THR A 24 8.17 -4.81 5.37
N HIS A 25 7.75 -6.00 4.93
CA HIS A 25 7.92 -7.28 5.65
C HIS A 25 9.35 -7.52 6.14
N LYS A 26 10.34 -7.23 5.29
CA LYS A 26 11.77 -7.50 5.56
C LYS A 26 12.29 -6.79 6.82
N ILE A 27 11.80 -5.59 7.09
CA ILE A 27 12.25 -4.78 8.24
C ILE A 27 11.24 -4.76 9.38
N LYS A 28 10.10 -5.47 9.23
CA LYS A 28 9.00 -5.50 10.20
C LYS A 28 8.56 -4.11 10.64
N GLY A 29 8.49 -3.18 9.68
CA GLY A 29 8.24 -1.77 9.94
C GLY A 29 8.07 -0.97 8.66
N LEU A 30 8.10 0.35 8.80
CA LEU A 30 7.89 1.28 7.70
C LEU A 30 9.22 1.64 7.04
N HIS A 31 9.25 1.50 5.73
CA HIS A 31 10.30 1.93 4.84
C HIS A 31 9.80 3.12 4.02
N ARG A 32 10.71 3.95 3.50
CA ARG A 32 10.37 5.10 2.65
C ARG A 32 9.45 4.72 1.48
N ASN A 33 9.64 3.54 0.92
CA ASN A 33 8.82 3.05 -0.19
C ASN A 33 7.35 2.85 0.19
N ASP A 34 7.05 2.52 1.46
CA ASP A 34 5.68 2.34 1.95
C ASP A 34 4.89 3.65 1.84
N PHE A 35 5.51 4.77 2.21
CA PHE A 35 4.90 6.11 2.11
C PHE A 35 4.71 6.55 0.65
N ILE A 36 5.66 6.22 -0.24
CA ILE A 36 5.54 6.51 -1.68
C ILE A 36 4.36 5.73 -2.28
N MET A 37 4.22 4.46 -1.91
CA MET A 37 3.13 3.63 -2.41
C MET A 37 1.77 4.06 -1.85
N ALA A 38 1.72 4.52 -0.60
CA ALA A 38 0.52 5.13 -0.03
C ALA A 38 0.07 6.37 -0.84
N ALA A 39 0.98 7.32 -1.10
CA ALA A 39 0.68 8.51 -1.90
C ALA A 39 0.21 8.16 -3.33
N LYS A 40 0.86 7.21 -3.99
CA LYS A 40 0.41 6.71 -5.32
C LYS A 40 -0.97 6.05 -5.28
N THR A 41 -1.35 5.48 -4.15
CA THR A 41 -2.69 4.91 -3.96
C THR A 41 -3.73 6.02 -3.82
N ASP A 42 -3.41 7.09 -3.08
CA ASP A 42 -4.27 8.26 -2.94
C ASP A 42 -4.54 8.93 -4.30
N GLU A 43 -3.54 9.01 -5.17
CA GLU A 43 -3.70 9.54 -6.54
C GLU A 43 -4.65 8.71 -7.43
N ILE A 44 -4.87 7.43 -7.13
CA ILE A 44 -5.83 6.57 -7.86
C ILE A 44 -7.26 6.77 -7.34
N LEU A 45 -7.41 7.11 -6.05
CA LEU A 45 -8.70 7.29 -5.39
C LEU A 45 -9.27 8.70 -5.53
N GLY A 46 -8.42 9.69 -5.82
CA GLY A 46 -8.81 11.07 -6.13
C GLY A 46 -9.30 11.25 -7.56
#